data_AF-A0A9X4KSX0-F1
#
_entry.id   AF-A0A9X4KSX0-F1
#
_cell.length_a   1.000
_cell.length_b   1.000
_cell.length_c   1.000
_cell.angle_alpha   90.00
_cell.angle_beta   90.00
_cell.angle_gamma   90.00
#
_symmetry.space_group_name_H-M   'P 1'
#
loop_
_entity.id
_entity.type
_entity.pdbx_description
1 polymer ?
#
loop_
_entity_poly.entity_id
_entity_poly.type
_entity_poly.pdbx_seq_one_letter_code
_entity_poly.pdbx_strand_id
1 'polypeptide(L)'
;MNDLQAEYEVPGFGEGSFYIDHAYLRPPYKIGWEIDDFRTHGQHASRRTFEYERERQNHLVLNGWTVFRLPLDMIRDQPNKCRRFVLLTLGKLYGDFGEKKETSLPLKQRELVRFANKLQRPFSPAEAGELLGISTRHARTILHEMAEQGWLDRAGGLQRIRTYRLGEKGKLY
;
A
#
# COMPACT_ATOMS: atom_id res chain seq x y z
N MET A 1 -11.50 -5.65 -6.99
CA MET A 1 -10.46 -5.07 -7.86
C MET A 1 -10.83 -3.61 -8.02
N ASN A 2 -10.37 -2.75 -7.11
CA ASN A 2 -10.61 -1.30 -7.17
C ASN A 2 -9.50 -0.60 -6.38
N ASP A 3 -8.27 -0.86 -6.83
CA ASP A 3 -7.05 -0.42 -6.15
C ASP A 3 -6.67 1.01 -6.59
N LEU A 4 -7.35 1.58 -7.59
CA LEU A 4 -7.17 2.95 -8.06
C LEU A 4 -8.32 3.83 -7.54
N GLN A 5 -7.99 4.92 -6.86
CA GLN A 5 -8.94 5.86 -6.28
C GLN A 5 -8.55 7.29 -6.69
N ALA A 6 -9.52 8.04 -7.21
CA ALA A 6 -9.33 9.45 -7.51
C ALA A 6 -9.52 10.29 -6.23
N GLU A 7 -8.85 11.44 -6.16
CA GLU A 7 -8.99 12.43 -5.07
C GLU A 7 -8.84 11.80 -3.68
N TYR A 8 -7.80 11.00 -3.50
CA TYR A 8 -7.60 10.23 -2.28
C TYR A 8 -7.09 11.12 -1.14
N GLU A 9 -7.86 11.18 -0.06
CA GLU A 9 -7.54 11.96 1.12
C GLU A 9 -6.46 11.27 1.98
N VAL A 10 -5.40 12.00 2.29
CA VAL A 10 -4.33 11.61 3.21
C VAL A 10 -4.28 12.63 4.36
N PRO A 11 -4.43 12.19 5.63
CA PRO A 11 -4.30 13.07 6.77
C PRO A 11 -2.91 13.74 6.82
N GLY A 12 -2.87 15.05 7.01
CA GLY A 12 -1.63 15.81 7.22
C GLY A 12 -1.11 15.72 8.65
N PHE A 13 0.14 16.14 8.87
CA PHE A 13 0.71 16.32 10.21
C PHE A 13 0.23 17.65 10.83
N GLY A 14 -1.07 17.76 11.14
CA GLY A 14 -1.68 18.97 11.68
C GLY A 14 -3.18 19.05 11.41
N GLU A 15 -3.71 20.27 11.26
CA GLU A 15 -5.10 20.49 10.86
C GLU A 15 -5.20 20.63 9.33
N GLY A 16 -5.26 19.50 8.64
CA GLY A 16 -5.52 19.48 7.20
C GLY A 16 -5.30 18.13 6.58
N SER A 17 -5.89 17.94 5.40
CA SER A 17 -5.70 16.75 4.57
C SER A 17 -5.06 17.15 3.25
N PHE A 18 -4.26 16.24 2.70
CA PHE A 18 -3.75 16.32 1.35
C PHE A 18 -4.58 15.40 0.45
N TYR A 19 -4.85 15.84 -0.77
CA TYR A 19 -5.57 15.02 -1.75
C TYR A 19 -4.61 14.59 -2.83
N ILE A 20 -4.53 13.30 -3.11
CA ILE A 20 -3.76 12.74 -4.23
C ILE A 20 -4.72 12.60 -5.41
N ASP A 21 -4.35 13.13 -6.58
CA ASP A 21 -5.23 13.08 -7.75
C ASP A 21 -5.65 11.64 -8.10
N HIS A 22 -4.68 10.71 -8.15
CA HIS A 22 -4.94 9.30 -8.33
C HIS A 22 -4.04 8.43 -7.44
N ALA A 23 -4.62 7.84 -6.40
CA ALA A 23 -3.96 6.87 -5.54
C ALA A 23 -4.13 5.45 -6.06
N TYR A 24 -3.02 4.74 -6.26
CA TYR A 24 -3.00 3.31 -6.53
C TYR A 24 -2.52 2.54 -5.29
N LEU A 25 -3.48 1.97 -4.56
CA LEU A 25 -3.33 1.26 -3.30
C LEU A 25 -3.28 -0.25 -3.53
N ARG A 26 -2.14 -0.73 -4.02
CA ARG A 26 -1.90 -2.16 -4.22
C ARG A 26 -0.67 -2.62 -3.45
N PRO A 27 -0.85 -3.41 -2.38
CA PRO A 27 0.25 -3.92 -1.57
C PRO A 27 1.37 -4.57 -2.42
N PRO A 28 2.65 -4.38 -2.03
CA PRO A 28 3.09 -3.67 -0.82
C PRO A 28 3.18 -2.14 -0.98
N TYR A 29 2.87 -1.59 -2.15
CA TYR A 29 3.10 -0.17 -2.45
C TYR A 29 1.84 0.69 -2.37
N LYS A 30 2.04 1.96 -1.99
CA LYS A 30 1.08 3.05 -2.19
C LYS A 30 1.67 4.00 -3.22
N ILE A 31 1.03 4.14 -4.38
CA ILE A 31 1.51 5.03 -5.43
C ILE A 31 0.57 6.22 -5.54
N GLY A 32 1.11 7.44 -5.49
CA GLY A 32 0.37 8.67 -5.76
C GLY A 32 0.76 9.21 -7.13
N TRP A 33 -0.19 9.28 -8.05
CA TRP A 33 -0.02 9.95 -9.34
C TRP A 33 -0.62 11.35 -9.25
N GLU A 34 0.21 12.35 -9.43
CA GLU A 34 -0.15 13.78 -9.39
C GLU A 34 -0.06 14.35 -10.80
N ILE A 35 -0.98 15.25 -11.14
CA ILE A 35 -1.04 15.94 -12.42
C ILE A 35 -0.66 17.40 -12.20
N ASP A 36 0.54 17.78 -12.64
CA ASP A 36 1.04 19.14 -12.49
C ASP A 36 0.67 19.98 -13.73
N ASP A 37 -0.27 20.91 -13.61
CA ASP A 37 -0.48 21.94 -14.64
C ASP A 37 0.56 23.06 -14.52
N PHE A 38 1.41 23.24 -15.52
CA PHE A 38 2.43 24.30 -15.53
C PHE A 38 1.82 25.70 -15.48
N ARG A 39 0.66 25.93 -16.10
CA ARG A 39 0.04 27.25 -16.13
C ARG A 39 -0.48 27.64 -14.75
N THR A 40 -1.12 26.69 -14.06
CA THR A 40 -1.75 26.93 -12.76
C THR A 40 -0.77 26.76 -11.60
N HIS A 41 0.15 25.79 -11.66
CA HIS A 41 1.08 25.46 -10.57
C HIS A 41 2.53 25.92 -10.79
N GLY A 42 2.95 26.20 -12.03
CA GLY A 42 4.33 26.59 -12.34
C GLY A 42 4.50 28.10 -12.53
N GLN A 43 3.72 28.67 -13.45
CA GLN A 43 3.89 30.04 -13.92
C GLN A 43 3.32 31.10 -12.96
N HIS A 44 2.28 30.73 -12.20
CA HIS A 44 1.57 31.65 -11.29
C HIS A 44 1.67 31.25 -9.81
N ALA A 45 2.50 30.25 -9.47
CA ALA A 45 2.66 29.85 -8.09
C ALA A 45 3.35 30.94 -7.27
N SER A 46 2.73 31.31 -6.15
CA SER A 46 3.38 32.10 -5.12
C SER A 46 4.51 31.29 -4.45
N ARG A 47 5.48 31.96 -3.82
CA ARG A 47 6.50 31.28 -3.01
C ARG A 47 5.89 30.33 -1.97
N ARG A 48 4.80 30.77 -1.33
CA ARG A 48 4.07 29.97 -0.33
C ARG A 48 3.43 28.73 -0.95
N THR A 49 2.86 28.83 -2.15
CA THR A 49 2.29 27.68 -2.87
C THR A 49 3.37 26.68 -3.25
N PHE A 50 4.52 27.17 -3.70
CA PHE A 50 5.67 26.32 -4.03
C PHE A 50 6.20 25.58 -2.79
N GLU A 51 6.38 26.29 -1.67
CA GLU A 51 6.80 25.68 -0.39
C GLU A 51 5.80 24.61 0.06
N TYR A 52 4.51 24.94 0.04
CA TYR A 52 3.43 24.00 0.40
C TYR A 52 3.46 22.72 -0.44
N GLU A 53 3.61 22.81 -1.76
CA GLU A 53 3.68 21.64 -2.63
C GLU A 53 4.89 20.73 -2.34
N ARG A 54 6.02 21.32 -1.93
CA ARG A 54 7.22 20.58 -1.52
C ARG A 54 7.03 19.90 -0.17
N GLU A 55 6.47 20.60 0.81
CA GLU A 55 6.13 20.04 2.11
C GLU A 55 5.14 18.89 1.97
N ARG A 56 4.06 19.09 1.20
CA ARG A 56 3.05 18.06 0.89
C ARG A 56 3.69 16.80 0.30
N GLN A 57 4.53 16.93 -0.73
CA GLN A 57 5.20 15.78 -1.32
C GLN A 57 6.10 15.05 -0.31
N ASN A 58 6.87 15.80 0.48
CA ASN A 58 7.74 15.21 1.50
C ASN A 58 6.92 14.46 2.56
N HIS A 59 5.77 14.99 2.97
CA HIS A 59 4.85 14.31 3.88
C HIS A 59 4.29 13.02 3.30
N LEU A 60 3.90 13.01 2.03
CA LEU A 60 3.45 11.78 1.37
C LEU A 60 4.56 10.73 1.36
N VAL A 61 5.79 11.11 1.01
CA VAL A 61 6.94 10.20 1.01
C VAL A 61 7.22 9.65 2.42
N LEU A 62 7.19 10.49 3.45
CA LEU A 62 7.33 10.06 4.86
C LEU A 62 6.22 9.07 5.29
N ASN A 63 5.02 9.18 4.71
CA ASN A 63 3.89 8.26 4.94
C ASN A 63 3.93 6.99 4.07
N GLY A 64 5.06 6.72 3.40
CA GLY A 64 5.28 5.50 2.62
C GLY A 64 4.66 5.55 1.21
N TRP A 65 4.35 6.74 0.70
CA TRP A 65 3.89 6.90 -0.68
C TRP A 65 5.08 6.99 -1.65
N THR A 66 4.96 6.28 -2.77
CA THR A 66 5.77 6.53 -3.96
C THR A 66 5.03 7.54 -4.83
N VAL A 67 5.51 8.78 -4.90
CA VAL A 67 4.82 9.87 -5.60
C VAL A 67 5.45 10.10 -6.97
N PHE A 68 4.63 10.09 -8.03
CA PHE A 68 5.02 10.45 -9.38
C PHE A 68 4.18 11.63 -9.86
N ARG A 69 4.86 12.69 -10.29
CA ARG A 69 4.21 13.88 -10.85
C ARG A 69 4.33 13.87 -12.37
N LEU A 70 3.19 13.96 -13.07
CA LEU A 70 3.10 14.00 -14.52
C LEU A 70 2.62 15.38 -14.96
N PRO A 71 3.38 16.12 -15.78
CA PRO A 71 2.92 17.40 -16.29
C PRO A 71 1.66 17.24 -17.15
N LEU A 72 0.66 18.10 -16.97
CA LEU A 72 -0.58 18.06 -17.75
C LEU A 72 -0.30 18.19 -19.26
N ASP A 73 0.62 19.06 -19.65
CA ASP A 73 1.05 19.22 -21.03
C ASP A 73 1.68 17.93 -21.59
N MET A 74 2.39 17.15 -20.77
CA MET A 74 2.93 15.85 -21.19
C MET A 74 1.82 14.82 -21.43
N ILE A 75 0.78 14.81 -20.59
CA ILE A 75 -0.39 13.94 -20.78
C ILE A 75 -1.14 14.30 -22.06
N ARG A 76 -1.32 15.60 -22.33
CA ARG A 76 -2.02 16.10 -23.52
C ARG A 76 -1.23 15.86 -24.81
N ASP A 77 0.04 16.26 -24.83
CA ASP A 77 0.82 16.36 -26.06
C ASP A 77 1.63 15.08 -26.35
N GLN A 78 1.91 14.27 -25.32
CA GLN A 78 2.75 13.08 -25.40
C GLN A 78 2.16 11.87 -24.63
N PRO A 79 0.87 11.50 -24.82
CA PRO A 79 0.19 10.49 -24.01
C PRO A 79 0.86 9.11 -24.04
N ASN A 80 1.49 8.75 -25.18
CA ASN A 80 2.23 7.49 -25.30
C ASN A 80 3.44 7.43 -24.37
N LYS A 81 4.12 8.56 -24.11
CA LYS A 81 5.23 8.62 -23.14
C LYS A 81 4.72 8.43 -21.72
N CYS A 82 3.61 9.08 -21.35
CA CYS A 82 2.97 8.89 -20.04
C CYS A 82 2.54 7.44 -19.83
N ARG A 83 1.87 6.83 -20.82
CA ARG A 83 1.46 5.42 -20.76
C ARG A 83 2.68 4.50 -20.57
N ARG A 84 3.75 4.69 -21.35
CA ARG A 84 4.98 3.90 -21.21
C ARG A 84 5.61 4.08 -19.83
N PHE A 85 5.65 5.30 -19.31
CA PHE A 85 6.18 5.59 -17.98
C PHE A 85 5.39 4.87 -16.88
N VAL A 86 4.07 4.93 -16.93
CA VAL A 86 3.19 4.21 -16.00
C VAL A 86 3.43 2.70 -16.10
N LEU A 87 3.44 2.13 -17.31
CA LEU A 87 3.68 0.69 -17.51
C LEU A 87 5.07 0.25 -17.01
N LEU A 88 6.13 1.01 -17.27
CA LEU A 88 7.47 0.72 -16.78
C LEU A 88 7.56 0.83 -15.26
N THR A 89 6.87 1.80 -14.66
CA THR A 89 6.81 1.96 -13.21
C THR A 89 6.12 0.76 -12.57
N LEU A 90 4.96 0.37 -13.11
CA LEU A 90 4.24 -0.81 -12.64
C LEU A 90 5.06 -2.09 -12.87
N GLY A 91 5.75 -2.21 -14.00
CA GLY A 91 6.66 -3.32 -14.28
C GLY A 91 7.86 -3.36 -13.33
N LYS A 92 8.43 -2.22 -12.94
CA LYS A 92 9.54 -2.16 -11.98
C LYS A 92 9.08 -2.52 -10.57
N LEU A 93 7.94 -1.96 -10.14
CA LEU A 93 7.44 -2.17 -8.79
C LEU A 93 6.82 -3.56 -8.65
N TYR A 94 6.13 -4.06 -9.67
CA TYR A 94 5.35 -5.29 -9.60
C TYR A 94 5.84 -6.44 -10.49
N GLY A 95 6.71 -6.19 -11.47
CA GLY A 95 7.15 -7.19 -12.46
C GLY A 95 8.16 -8.20 -11.93
N ASP A 96 8.90 -7.86 -10.87
CA ASP A 96 9.86 -8.77 -10.22
C ASP A 96 9.22 -9.67 -9.14
N PHE A 97 7.91 -9.51 -8.87
CA PHE A 97 7.15 -10.52 -8.11
C PHE A 97 6.87 -11.80 -8.92
N GLY A 98 7.38 -11.86 -10.17
CA GLY A 98 7.21 -12.99 -11.09
C GLY A 98 8.41 -13.93 -11.19
N GLU A 99 9.63 -13.53 -10.82
CA GLU A 99 10.82 -14.40 -10.98
C GLU A 99 11.64 -14.52 -9.69
N LYS A 100 11.45 -15.66 -9.01
CA LYS A 100 12.34 -16.25 -8.00
C LYS A 100 12.65 -15.42 -6.74
N LYS A 101 11.62 -15.23 -5.92
CA LYS A 101 11.75 -15.54 -4.49
C LYS A 101 10.79 -16.68 -4.17
N GLU A 102 11.30 -17.73 -3.55
CA GLU A 102 10.52 -18.82 -2.97
C GLU A 102 9.28 -18.25 -2.23
N THR A 103 8.19 -19.01 -2.21
CA THR A 103 6.93 -18.80 -1.46
C THR A 103 5.83 -17.96 -2.13
N SER A 104 5.17 -18.51 -3.15
CA SER A 104 3.75 -18.18 -3.37
C SER A 104 2.95 -18.75 -2.19
N LEU A 105 2.65 -17.91 -1.21
CA LEU A 105 1.73 -18.29 -0.14
C LEU A 105 0.44 -18.84 -0.77
N PRO A 106 -0.03 -20.04 -0.35
CA PRO A 106 -1.37 -20.52 -0.66
C PRO A 106 -2.42 -19.43 -0.46
N LEU A 107 -3.47 -19.43 -1.28
CA LEU A 107 -4.47 -18.36 -1.33
C LEU A 107 -4.94 -17.91 0.07
N LYS A 108 -5.29 -18.87 0.94
CA LYS A 108 -5.72 -18.60 2.32
C LYS A 108 -4.66 -17.87 3.15
N GLN A 109 -3.40 -18.28 3.04
CA GLN A 109 -2.29 -17.65 3.77
C GLN A 109 -2.02 -16.23 3.23
N ARG A 110 -2.10 -16.04 1.90
CA ARG A 110 -1.98 -14.72 1.27
C ARG A 110 -3.08 -13.76 1.73
N GLU A 111 -4.32 -14.23 1.78
CA GLU A 111 -5.44 -13.42 2.28
C GLU A 111 -5.28 -13.05 3.76
N LEU A 112 -4.70 -13.93 4.60
CA LEU A 112 -4.38 -13.61 5.98
C LEU A 112 -3.29 -12.53 6.12
N VAL A 113 -2.26 -12.54 5.26
CA VAL A 113 -1.25 -11.47 5.22
C VAL A 113 -1.90 -10.14 4.84
N ARG A 114 -2.73 -10.14 3.78
CA ARG A 114 -3.48 -8.93 3.35
C ARG A 114 -4.40 -8.41 4.45
N PHE A 115 -5.11 -9.32 5.12
CA PHE A 115 -5.98 -8.98 6.23
C PHE A 115 -5.21 -8.35 7.38
N ALA A 116 -4.10 -8.95 7.80
CA ALA A 116 -3.23 -8.40 8.85
C ALA A 116 -2.67 -7.01 8.47
N ASN A 117 -2.23 -6.83 7.22
CA ASN A 117 -1.76 -5.56 6.67
C ASN A 117 -2.85 -4.47 6.68
N LYS A 118 -4.07 -4.83 6.30
CA LYS A 118 -5.21 -3.88 6.29
C LYS A 118 -5.67 -3.53 7.71
N LEU A 119 -5.67 -4.50 8.61
CA LEU A 119 -6.28 -4.37 9.93
C LEU A 119 -5.41 -3.56 10.91
N GLN A 120 -4.07 -3.59 10.76
CA GLN A 120 -3.12 -2.83 11.59
C GLN A 120 -3.26 -3.05 13.11
N ARG A 121 -3.90 -4.14 13.53
CA ARG A 121 -3.98 -4.63 14.92
C ARG A 121 -3.92 -6.15 14.97
N PRO A 122 -3.60 -6.76 16.13
CA PRO A 122 -3.74 -8.20 16.29
C PRO A 122 -5.17 -8.70 16.02
N PHE A 123 -5.29 -9.89 15.44
CA PHE A 123 -6.54 -10.57 15.14
C PHE A 123 -6.57 -11.99 15.70
N SER A 124 -7.77 -12.47 15.97
CA SER A 124 -8.03 -13.78 16.56
C SER A 124 -8.19 -14.87 15.49
N PRO A 125 -8.02 -16.15 15.85
CA PRO A 125 -8.37 -17.26 14.96
C PRO A 125 -9.84 -17.30 14.56
N ALA A 126 -10.74 -16.65 15.31
CA ALA A 126 -12.15 -16.55 14.96
C ALA A 126 -12.35 -15.60 13.78
N GLU A 127 -11.76 -14.40 13.84
CA GLU A 127 -11.74 -13.43 12.73
C GLU A 127 -11.09 -14.02 11.47
N ALA A 128 -10.01 -14.79 11.63
CA ALA A 128 -9.37 -15.51 10.53
C ALA A 128 -10.27 -16.59 9.91
N GLY A 129 -11.01 -17.32 10.75
CA GLY A 129 -11.95 -18.34 10.29
C GLY A 129 -13.12 -17.75 9.51
N GLU A 130 -13.66 -16.64 10.01
CA GLU A 130 -14.71 -15.86 9.36
C GLU A 130 -14.25 -15.32 8.00
N LEU A 131 -13.08 -14.69 7.95
CA LEU A 131 -12.48 -14.19 6.70
C LEU A 131 -12.36 -15.29 5.64
N LEU A 132 -11.88 -16.47 6.05
CA LEU A 132 -11.53 -17.56 5.13
C LEU A 132 -12.69 -18.53 4.85
N GLY A 133 -13.83 -18.38 5.53
CA GLY A 133 -14.95 -19.31 5.44
C GLY A 133 -14.60 -20.72 5.96
N ILE A 134 -13.78 -20.82 7.01
CA ILE A 134 -13.31 -22.09 7.58
C ILE A 134 -13.54 -22.15 9.08
N SER A 135 -13.53 -23.36 9.65
CA SER A 135 -13.65 -23.53 11.10
C SER A 135 -12.48 -22.86 11.84
N THR A 136 -12.75 -22.34 13.05
CA THR A 136 -11.71 -21.76 13.93
C THR A 136 -10.57 -22.73 14.20
N ARG A 137 -10.84 -24.05 14.22
CA ARG A 137 -9.83 -25.09 14.39
C ARG A 137 -8.86 -25.11 13.21
N HIS A 138 -9.38 -25.10 11.98
CA HIS A 138 -8.54 -25.08 10.78
C HIS A 138 -7.78 -23.75 10.64
N ALA A 139 -8.42 -22.64 10.98
CA ALA A 139 -7.77 -21.32 11.01
C ALA A 139 -6.56 -21.31 11.97
N ARG A 140 -6.68 -21.92 13.17
CA ARG A 140 -5.55 -22.02 14.11
C ARG A 140 -4.35 -22.76 13.53
N THR A 141 -4.57 -23.86 12.80
CA THR A 141 -3.50 -24.61 12.15
C THR A 141 -2.74 -23.74 11.15
N ILE A 142 -3.47 -23.06 10.25
CA ILE A 142 -2.87 -22.17 9.25
C ILE A 142 -2.09 -21.03 9.92
N LEU A 143 -2.66 -20.41 10.95
CA LEU A 143 -2.02 -19.29 11.66
C LEU A 143 -0.74 -19.73 12.39
N HIS A 144 -0.72 -20.94 12.94
CA HIS A 144 0.47 -21.49 13.59
C HIS A 144 1.60 -21.70 12.59
N GLU A 145 1.32 -22.35 11.45
CA GLU A 145 2.29 -22.58 10.37
C GLU A 145 2.84 -21.25 9.83
N MET A 146 1.97 -20.27 9.59
CA MET A 146 2.39 -18.94 9.14
C MET A 146 3.25 -18.21 10.16
N ALA A 147 3.00 -18.43 11.46
CA ALA A 147 3.82 -17.85 12.52
C ALA A 147 5.21 -18.50 12.61
N GLU A 148 5.30 -19.81 12.46
CA GLU A 148 6.59 -20.53 12.40
C GLU A 148 7.43 -20.11 11.19
N GLN A 149 6.77 -19.78 10.08
CA GLN A 149 7.42 -19.29 8.86
C GLN A 149 7.75 -17.78 8.90
N GLY A 150 7.42 -17.08 9.99
CA GLY A 150 7.70 -15.65 10.18
C GLY A 150 6.80 -14.69 9.40
N TRP A 151 5.73 -15.19 8.77
CA TRP A 151 4.73 -14.35 8.08
C TRP A 151 3.82 -13.61 9.05
N LEU A 152 3.56 -14.23 10.21
CA LEU A 152 2.79 -13.66 11.31
C LEU A 152 3.59 -13.75 12.61
N ASP A 153 3.32 -12.84 13.53
CA ASP A 153 3.79 -12.93 14.91
C ASP A 153 2.64 -13.33 15.82
N ARG A 154 2.98 -14.04 16.89
CA ARG A 154 2.06 -14.33 17.99
C ARG A 154 1.92 -13.08 18.85
N ALA A 155 0.72 -12.53 18.93
CA ALA A 155 0.40 -11.39 19.79
C ALA A 155 -0.30 -11.93 21.06
N GLY A 156 0.36 -11.84 22.21
CA GLY A 156 -0.17 -12.31 23.49
C GLY A 156 0.81 -13.19 24.28
N GLY A 157 0.53 -13.37 25.58
CA GLY A 157 1.46 -13.96 26.55
C GLY A 157 1.88 -15.40 26.26
N LEU A 158 3.02 -15.78 26.86
CA LEU A 158 3.78 -17.01 26.64
C LEU A 158 3.00 -18.32 26.85
N GLN A 159 1.91 -18.32 27.62
CA GLN A 159 1.17 -19.55 27.95
C GLN A 159 0.01 -19.89 27.02
N ARG A 160 -0.56 -18.91 26.29
CA ARG A 160 -1.66 -19.17 25.34
C ARG A 160 -1.75 -18.09 24.28
N ILE A 161 -1.41 -18.46 23.04
CA ILE A 161 -1.52 -17.58 21.87
C ILE A 161 -3.01 -17.34 21.60
N ARG A 162 -3.47 -16.10 21.77
CA ARG A 162 -4.87 -15.71 21.54
C ARG A 162 -5.05 -14.91 20.26
N THR A 163 -4.04 -14.16 19.83
CA THR A 163 -4.10 -13.36 18.62
C THR A 163 -2.77 -13.42 17.84
N TYR A 164 -2.85 -13.00 16.58
CA TYR A 164 -1.75 -12.94 15.63
C TYR A 164 -1.67 -11.54 15.06
N ARG A 165 -0.47 -11.07 14.70
CA ARG A 165 -0.24 -9.82 13.99
C ARG A 165 0.71 -10.04 12.83
N LEU A 166 0.89 -9.04 11.98
CA LEU A 166 1.83 -9.13 10.87
C LEU A 166 3.26 -9.34 11.37
N GLY A 167 3.94 -10.37 10.86
CA GLY A 167 5.35 -10.65 11.16
C GLY A 167 6.29 -9.90 10.19
N GLU A 168 7.59 -9.91 10.48
CA GLU A 168 8.60 -9.21 9.68
C GLU A 168 8.60 -9.62 8.20
N LYS A 169 8.43 -10.92 7.90
CA LYS A 169 8.34 -11.40 6.51
C LYS A 169 7.07 -10.90 5.81
N GLY A 170 5.96 -10.76 6.55
CA GLY A 170 4.69 -10.25 6.04
C GLY A 170 4.69 -8.74 5.78
N LYS A 171 5.53 -7.96 6.48
CA LYS A 171 5.70 -6.51 6.21
C LYS A 171 6.36 -6.24 4.86
N LEU A 172 7.13 -7.19 4.35
CA LEU A 172 7.86 -7.10 3.08
C LEU A 172 7.05 -7.62 1.88
N TYR A 173 5.79 -8.03 2.09
CA TYR A 173 4.91 -8.67 1.10
C TYR A 173 3.65 -7.84 0.84
#